data_AF-A0A2E4AQZ2-F1
#
_entry.id   AF-A0A2E4AQZ2-F1
#
_cell.length_a   1.000
_cell.length_b   1.000
_cell.length_c   1.000
_cell.angle_alpha   90.00
_cell.angle_beta   90.00
_cell.angle_gamma   90.00
#
_symmetry.space_group_name_H-M   'P 1'
#
loop_
_entity.id
_entity.type
_entity.pdbx_description
1 polymer ?
#
loop_
_entity_poly.entity_id
_entity_poly.type
_entity_poly.pdbx_seq_one_letter_code
_entity_poly.pdbx_strand_id
1 'polypeptide(L)'
;MDIKNLKVIDIIFVVLILIIKILGLYVLIDGWLVKSQANYRQFNEAVNFSQQSYFQDVQLMGINQMILGILIIIVSLIFFSIYIKHFRSK
;
A
#
# COMPACT_ATOMS: atom_id res chain seq x y z
N MET A 1 27.41 10.41 5.57
CA MET A 1 26.67 10.67 4.32
C MET A 1 26.46 12.18 4.24
N ASP A 2 27.31 12.89 3.50
CA ASP A 2 27.24 14.36 3.45
C ASP A 2 25.98 14.82 2.69
N ILE A 3 25.07 15.44 3.44
CA ILE A 3 23.82 16.03 2.91
C ILE A 3 24.12 17.23 1.99
N LYS A 4 25.36 17.75 2.00
CA LYS A 4 25.77 18.99 1.31
C LYS A 4 25.75 18.95 -0.22
N ASN A 5 25.67 17.78 -0.87
CA ASN A 5 25.74 17.64 -2.33
C ASN A 5 24.51 16.96 -2.98
N LEU A 6 23.32 17.05 -2.38
CA LEU A 6 22.07 16.61 -3.03
C LEU A 6 21.64 17.63 -4.09
N LYS A 7 21.50 17.20 -5.35
CA LYS A 7 20.89 18.04 -6.38
C LYS A 7 19.41 18.20 -6.05
N VAL A 8 18.80 19.34 -6.44
CA VAL A 8 17.36 19.59 -6.24
C VAL A 8 16.49 18.44 -6.78
N ILE A 9 16.91 17.82 -7.87
CA ILE A 9 16.24 16.66 -8.47
C ILE A 9 16.21 15.43 -7.55
N ASP A 10 17.26 15.20 -6.76
CA ASP A 10 17.32 14.11 -5.80
C ASP A 10 16.30 14.31 -4.67
N ILE A 11 16.16 15.55 -4.20
CA ILE A 11 15.22 15.91 -3.13
C ILE A 11 13.78 15.69 -3.63
N ILE A 12 13.46 16.18 -4.83
CA ILE A 12 12.14 16.00 -5.44
C ILE A 12 11.83 14.51 -5.62
N PHE A 13 12.78 13.72 -6.11
CA PHE A 13 12.61 12.29 -6.29
C PHE A 13 12.34 11.56 -4.97
N VAL A 14 13.13 11.85 -3.93
CA VAL A 14 12.95 11.25 -2.59
C VAL A 14 11.58 11.59 -2.01
N VAL A 15 11.14 12.85 -2.11
CA VAL A 15 9.82 13.28 -1.63
C VAL A 15 8.71 12.54 -2.38
N LEU A 16 8.82 12.42 -3.70
CA LEU A 16 7.83 11.72 -4.52
C LEU A 16 7.73 10.23 -4.16
N ILE A 17 8.87 9.56 -3.97
CA ILE A 17 8.91 8.17 -3.50
C ILE A 17 8.26 8.02 -2.13
N LEU A 18 8.50 8.98 -1.22
CA LEU A 18 7.92 8.95 0.12
C LEU A 18 6.39 9.10 0.08
N ILE A 19 5.86 10.00 -0.76
CA ILE A 19 4.41 10.15 -0.97
C ILE A 19 3.81 8.85 -1.51
N ILE A 20 4.44 8.22 -2.51
CA ILE A 20 3.97 6.94 -3.07
C ILE A 20 3.93 5.84 -2.00
N LYS A 21 4.93 5.77 -1.14
CA LYS A 21 4.95 4.79 -0.03
C LYS A 21 3.83 5.04 0.97
N ILE A 22 3.58 6.30 1.34
CA ILE A 22 2.46 6.66 2.23
C ILE A 22 1.14 6.25 1.60
N LEU A 23 0.94 6.51 0.30
CA LEU A 23 -0.26 6.08 -0.42
C LEU A 23 -0.41 4.56 -0.43
N GLY A 24 0.65 3.82 -0.72
CA GLY A 24 0.63 2.35 -0.67
C GLY A 24 0.28 1.81 0.73
N LEU A 25 0.83 2.44 1.77
CA LEU A 25 0.53 2.08 3.17
C LEU A 25 -0.92 2.39 3.54
N TYR A 26 -1.43 3.53 3.09
CA TYR A 26 -2.83 3.92 3.30
C TYR A 26 -3.78 2.89 2.68
N VAL A 27 -3.57 2.53 1.41
CA VAL A 27 -4.39 1.53 0.71
C VAL A 27 -4.32 0.16 1.40
N LEU A 28 -3.15 -0.22 1.91
CA LEU A 28 -2.96 -1.46 2.65
C LEU A 28 -3.76 -1.47 3.96
N ILE A 29 -3.67 -0.39 4.74
CA ILE A 29 -4.37 -0.27 6.03
C ILE A 29 -5.89 -0.22 5.80
N ASP A 30 -6.35 0.54 4.79
CA ASP A 30 -7.77 0.62 4.44
C ASP A 30 -8.33 -0.76 4.07
N GLY A 31 -7.64 -1.50 3.20
CA GLY A 31 -8.04 -2.87 2.84
C GLY A 31 -8.08 -3.81 4.05
N TRP A 32 -7.16 -3.66 4.99
CA TRP A 32 -7.18 -4.43 6.24
C TRP A 32 -8.40 -4.09 7.11
N LEU A 33 -8.74 -2.82 7.23
CA LEU A 33 -9.92 -2.37 7.98
C LEU A 33 -11.21 -2.87 7.34
N VAL A 34 -11.36 -2.76 6.01
CA VAL A 34 -12.51 -3.27 5.26
C VAL A 34 -12.69 -4.78 5.50
N LYS A 35 -11.62 -5.55 5.36
CA LYS A 35 -11.63 -6.99 5.62
C LYS A 35 -12.02 -7.30 7.06
N SER A 36 -11.43 -6.60 8.02
CA SER A 36 -11.67 -6.82 9.45
C SER A 36 -13.12 -6.53 9.84
N GLN A 37 -13.68 -5.42 9.35
CA GLN A 37 -15.08 -5.07 9.59
C GLN A 37 -16.03 -6.07 8.93
N ALA A 38 -15.76 -6.49 7.70
CA ALA A 38 -16.58 -7.47 7.01
C ALA A 38 -16.59 -8.83 7.75
N ASN A 39 -15.45 -9.27 8.27
CA ASN A 39 -15.37 -10.47 9.08
C ASN A 39 -16.16 -10.34 10.41
N TYR A 40 -16.04 -9.18 11.08
CA TYR A 40 -16.80 -8.90 12.31
C TYR A 40 -18.32 -8.95 12.04
N ARG A 41 -18.79 -8.32 10.96
CA ARG A 41 -20.21 -8.32 10.60
C ARG A 41 -20.68 -9.69 10.12
N GLN A 42 -19.85 -10.44 9.41
CA GLN A 42 -20.19 -11.81 9.04
C GLN A 42 -20.46 -12.68 10.28
N PHE A 43 -19.65 -12.53 11.33
CA PHE A 43 -19.80 -13.32 12.54
C PHE A 43 -21.01 -12.88 13.38
N ASN A 44 -21.29 -11.58 13.47
CA ASN A 44 -22.31 -11.04 14.36
C ASN A 44 -23.68 -10.78 13.72
N GLU A 45 -23.73 -10.50 12.42
CA GLU A 45 -24.92 -9.96 11.74
C GLU A 45 -25.46 -10.91 10.65
N ALA A 46 -24.69 -11.89 10.18
CA ALA A 46 -25.14 -12.77 9.10
C ALA A 46 -26.11 -13.85 9.61
N VAL A 47 -27.40 -13.72 9.26
CA VAL A 47 -28.47 -14.65 9.64
C VAL A 47 -28.80 -15.67 8.55
N ASN A 48 -28.30 -15.47 7.33
CA ASN A 48 -28.55 -16.37 6.19
C ASN A 48 -27.33 -16.47 5.25
N PHE A 49 -27.41 -17.44 4.32
CA PHE A 49 -26.33 -17.70 3.36
C PHE A 49 -26.02 -16.52 2.44
N SER A 50 -27.02 -15.74 2.03
CA SER A 50 -26.80 -14.59 1.15
C SER A 50 -26.00 -13.48 1.84
N GLN A 51 -26.28 -13.20 3.12
CA GLN A 51 -25.50 -12.26 3.91
C GLN A 51 -24.08 -12.77 4.17
N GLN A 52 -23.91 -14.06 4.44
CA GLN A 52 -22.57 -14.65 4.59
C GLN A 52 -21.74 -14.48 3.31
N SER A 53 -22.32 -14.79 2.14
CA SER A 53 -21.66 -14.61 0.85
C SER A 53 -21.27 -13.15 0.60
N TYR A 54 -22.18 -12.20 0.90
CA TYR A 54 -21.91 -10.78 0.75
C TYR A 54 -20.68 -10.33 1.57
N PHE A 55 -20.60 -10.72 2.84
CA PHE A 55 -19.45 -10.35 3.67
C PHE A 55 -18.16 -11.05 3.25
N GLN A 56 -18.23 -12.23 2.65
CA GLN A 56 -17.06 -12.88 2.04
C GLN A 56 -16.55 -12.08 0.83
N ASP A 57 -17.44 -11.59 -0.03
CA ASP A 57 -17.06 -10.76 -1.17
C ASP A 57 -16.40 -9.45 -0.72
N VAL A 58 -16.93 -8.81 0.34
CA VAL A 58 -16.31 -7.60 0.92
C VAL A 58 -14.93 -7.91 1.52
N GLN A 59 -14.76 -9.08 2.16
CA GLN A 59 -13.44 -9.50 2.63
C GLN A 59 -12.44 -9.72 1.48
N LEU A 60 -12.89 -10.31 0.37
CA LEU A 60 -12.06 -10.47 -0.84
C LEU A 60 -11.67 -9.11 -1.42
N MET A 61 -12.60 -8.15 -1.45
CA MET A 61 -12.30 -6.77 -1.86
C MET A 61 -11.22 -6.14 -0.97
N GLY A 62 -11.34 -6.28 0.36
CA GLY A 62 -10.32 -5.79 1.30
C GLY A 62 -8.96 -6.46 1.09
N ILE A 63 -8.92 -7.76 0.82
CA ILE A 63 -7.68 -8.49 0.48
C ILE A 63 -7.07 -7.94 -0.81
N ASN A 64 -7.87 -7.70 -1.84
CA ASN A 64 -7.37 -7.15 -3.11
C ASN A 64 -6.77 -5.74 -2.92
N GLN A 65 -7.40 -4.90 -2.09
CA GLN A 65 -6.85 -3.59 -1.72
C GLN A 65 -5.51 -3.75 -0.99
N MET A 66 -5.40 -4.69 -0.03
CA MET A 66 -4.13 -4.95 0.66
C MET A 66 -3.03 -5.37 -0.33
N ILE A 67 -3.33 -6.25 -1.28
CA ILE A 67 -2.38 -6.68 -2.32
C ILE A 67 -1.93 -5.49 -3.17
N LEU A 68 -2.86 -4.63 -3.59
CA LEU A 68 -2.53 -3.41 -4.34
C LEU A 68 -1.61 -2.48 -3.54
N GLY A 69 -1.90 -2.25 -2.26
CA GLY A 69 -1.06 -1.45 -1.37
C GLY A 69 0.37 -2.00 -1.26
N ILE A 70 0.52 -3.33 -1.11
CA ILE A 70 1.81 -4.02 -1.08
C ILE A 70 2.56 -3.83 -2.41
N LEU A 71 1.87 -4.01 -3.55
CA LEU A 71 2.47 -3.85 -4.87
C LEU A 71 3.00 -2.42 -5.08
N ILE A 72 2.25 -1.40 -4.67
CA ILE A 72 2.69 0.00 -4.74
C ILE A 72 3.99 0.19 -3.94
N ILE A 73 4.07 -0.36 -2.72
CA ILE A 73 5.26 -0.26 -1.87
C ILE A 73 6.47 -0.96 -2.52
N ILE A 74 6.28 -2.19 -3.04
CA ILE A 74 7.35 -2.96 -3.70
C ILE A 74 7.87 -2.21 -4.93
N VAL A 75 6.97 -1.77 -5.80
CA VAL A 75 7.34 -1.04 -7.03
C VAL A 75 8.09 0.25 -6.67
N SER A 76 7.63 0.98 -5.66
CA SER A 76 8.32 2.17 -5.15
C SER A 76 9.75 1.87 -4.67
N LEU A 77 9.95 0.74 -3.98
CA LEU A 77 11.29 0.31 -3.54
C LEU A 77 12.21 -0.05 -4.71
N ILE A 78 11.68 -0.71 -5.74
CA ILE A 78 12.43 -1.04 -6.96
C ILE A 78 12.90 0.24 -7.65
N PHE A 79 12.01 1.21 -7.86
CA PHE A 79 12.36 2.49 -8.48
C PHE A 79 13.40 3.26 -7.67
N PHE A 80 13.24 3.28 -6.34
CA PHE A 80 14.21 3.92 -5.46
C PHE A 80 15.60 3.27 -5.54
N SER A 81 15.66 1.93 -5.58
CA SER A 81 16.90 1.18 -5.74
C SER A 81 17.60 1.46 -7.08
N ILE A 82 16.83 1.44 -8.18
CA ILE A 82 17.34 1.77 -9.52
C ILE A 82 17.91 3.20 -9.54
N TYR A 83 17.21 4.16 -8.92
CA TYR A 83 17.63 5.55 -8.85
C TYR A 83 18.98 5.71 -8.13
N ILE A 84 19.12 5.12 -6.94
CA ILE A 84 20.37 5.17 -6.18
C ILE A 84 21.51 4.55 -7.00
N LYS A 85 21.28 3.37 -7.59
CA LYS A 85 22.31 2.65 -8.35
C LYS A 85 22.81 3.42 -9.56
N HIS A 86 21.93 4.10 -10.30
CA HIS A 86 22.30 4.75 -11.56
C HIS A 86 22.72 6.21 -11.40
N PHE A 87 22.07 6.96 -10.53
CA PHE A 87 22.24 8.41 -10.46
C PHE A 87 23.10 8.89 -9.31
N ARG A 88 23.28 8.06 -8.27
CA ARG A 88 24.04 8.43 -7.07
C ARG A 88 25.35 7.64 -6.89
N SER A 89 25.58 6.62 -7.72
CA SER A 89 26.81 5.81 -7.70
C SER A 89 27.90 6.30 -8.68
N LYS A 90 27.73 7.48 -9.27
CA LYS A 90 28.77 8.23 -10.00
C LYS A 90 29.10 9.49 -9.20
#